data_AF-A0A952Z9R9-F1
#
_entry.id   AF-A0A952Z9R9-F1
#
_cell.length_a   1.000
_cell.length_b   1.000
_cell.length_c   1.000
_cell.angle_alpha   90.00
_cell.angle_beta   90.00
_cell.angle_gamma   90.00
#
_symmetry.space_group_name_H-M   'P 1'
#
loop_
_entity.id
_entity.type
_entity.pdbx_description
1 polymer ?
#
loop_
_entity_poly.entity_id
_entity_poly.type
_entity_poly.pdbx_seq_one_letter_code
_entity_poly.pdbx_strand_id
1 'polypeptide(L)'
;MSGKLDLLKIAQEEASGDLFKYLDGVFKRSKIQPRGISDAIIWEGGNFTGGVNPVAHALTDTFALNGTIMALDVLGLPFLGVPMMAQFRHDSKLKSLEWFGKMDYTCLKWSTAGDFMVNEGGKKVVVAGKSANAPLRTAAGVYCNVRPYGSITNVRFMPGLPYSQDNKKFVVEKATGNIHSEMNTPGVRMAYAARLFLKLVHERGCIGRVATKPTQAKEDAVNAGLFRWLLQGTKFKLKRQYAVDAYEEHKDNVHAIVALLPKDFKAGMENWGGDIYEHISDTNFGLLLHDMIEQRECIVYSTDLDGDRLTDLMADAPDVLRKWGQMVLDHAKTGKKMADVWKEMGFTMTNGKDMTSVMYRMEGAPIYEQTLGSADAMLQRLLAGDETVGGTKDPYDPRIHFVLINEAYKAANPGNKQLADWLDAQLATFDKIYSGKRPRYLDGYNQLKAAIKPWGSR
;
A
#
# COMPACT_ATOMS: atom_id res chain seq x y z
N MET A 1 -18.30 17.70 -23.41
CA MET A 1 -18.44 18.21 -22.02
C MET A 1 -19.29 17.23 -21.27
N SER A 2 -18.71 16.29 -20.51
CA SER A 2 -19.50 15.54 -19.52
C SER A 2 -19.84 16.50 -18.39
N GLY A 3 -21.11 16.56 -17.98
CA GLY A 3 -21.54 17.42 -16.88
C GLY A 3 -20.78 17.11 -15.58
N LYS A 4 -20.72 18.10 -14.69
CA LYS A 4 -20.17 17.94 -13.34
C LYS A 4 -20.91 16.82 -12.60
N LEU A 5 -20.18 15.99 -11.86
CA LEU A 5 -20.78 14.97 -11.00
C LEU A 5 -21.39 15.59 -9.74
N ASP A 6 -22.50 15.04 -9.29
CA ASP A 6 -23.06 15.36 -7.97
C ASP A 6 -22.40 14.48 -6.90
N LEU A 7 -21.29 14.98 -6.35
CA LEU A 7 -20.52 14.30 -5.30
C LEU A 7 -21.30 14.17 -3.99
N LEU A 8 -22.21 15.11 -3.69
CA LEU A 8 -23.05 15.01 -2.49
C LEU A 8 -24.07 13.89 -2.67
N LYS A 9 -24.65 13.76 -3.87
CA LYS A 9 -25.56 12.65 -4.18
C LYS A 9 -24.85 11.31 -4.10
N ILE A 10 -23.62 11.19 -4.60
CA ILE A 10 -22.80 9.97 -4.44
C ILE A 10 -22.59 9.65 -2.96
N ALA A 11 -22.29 10.65 -2.11
CA ALA A 11 -22.14 10.44 -0.67
C ALA A 11 -23.43 9.94 0.00
N GLN A 12 -24.58 10.49 -0.40
CA GLN A 12 -25.90 10.08 0.11
C GLN A 12 -26.25 8.66 -0.31
N GLU A 13 -26.05 8.31 -1.58
CA GLU A 13 -26.31 6.97 -2.09
C GLU A 13 -25.39 5.92 -1.47
N GLU A 14 -24.13 6.28 -1.20
CA GLU A 14 -23.21 5.41 -0.47
C GLU A 14 -23.64 5.18 0.99
N ALA A 15 -24.06 6.24 1.69
CA ALA A 15 -24.40 6.15 3.10
C ALA A 15 -25.70 5.37 3.38
N SER A 16 -26.72 5.51 2.52
CA SER A 16 -28.03 4.91 2.79
C SER A 16 -28.90 4.62 1.55
N GLY A 17 -28.39 4.82 0.34
CA GLY A 17 -29.15 4.65 -0.91
C GLY A 17 -28.76 3.42 -1.74
N ASP A 18 -29.08 3.50 -3.03
CA ASP A 18 -28.76 2.51 -4.07
C ASP A 18 -27.64 3.05 -4.97
N LEU A 19 -26.43 2.99 -4.43
CA LEU A 19 -25.25 3.45 -5.12
C LEU A 19 -25.02 2.75 -6.46
N PHE A 20 -25.36 1.46 -6.60
CA PHE A 20 -25.14 0.74 -7.85
C PHE A 20 -26.02 1.28 -8.96
N LYS A 21 -27.31 1.49 -8.68
CA LYS A 21 -28.24 2.11 -9.62
C LYS A 21 -27.80 3.53 -9.97
N TYR A 22 -27.31 4.31 -9.00
CA TYR A 22 -26.81 5.65 -9.26
C TYR A 22 -25.57 5.63 -10.15
N LEU A 23 -24.57 4.80 -9.84
CA LEU A 23 -23.36 4.65 -10.65
C LEU A 23 -23.66 4.10 -12.05
N ASP A 24 -24.70 3.29 -12.23
CA ASP A 24 -25.17 2.84 -13.55
C ASP A 24 -25.81 3.96 -14.38
N GLY A 25 -26.34 4.99 -13.73
CA GLY A 25 -26.79 6.21 -14.38
C GLY A 25 -25.65 7.17 -14.76
N VAL A 26 -24.49 7.04 -14.11
CA VAL A 26 -23.33 7.95 -14.28
C VAL A 26 -22.25 7.34 -15.20
N PHE A 27 -21.98 6.05 -15.05
CA PHE A 27 -20.90 5.35 -15.74
C PHE A 27 -21.42 4.16 -16.53
N LYS A 28 -20.66 3.78 -17.55
CA LYS A 28 -20.98 2.62 -18.38
C LYS A 28 -20.45 1.35 -17.75
N ARG A 29 -21.19 0.24 -17.84
CA ARG A 29 -20.67 -1.10 -17.51
C ARG A 29 -19.56 -1.51 -18.49
N SER A 30 -18.41 -1.89 -17.97
CA SER A 30 -17.29 -2.35 -18.79
C SER A 30 -17.52 -3.78 -19.31
N LYS A 31 -17.00 -4.04 -20.51
CA LYS A 31 -16.90 -5.41 -21.05
C LYS A 31 -15.66 -6.14 -20.55
N ILE A 32 -14.71 -5.41 -19.97
CA ILE A 32 -13.49 -5.98 -19.38
C ILE A 32 -13.89 -6.76 -18.15
N GLN A 33 -13.28 -7.93 -17.97
CA GLN A 33 -13.55 -8.85 -16.88
C GLN A 33 -12.23 -9.38 -16.31
N PRO A 34 -12.14 -9.64 -14.99
CA PRO A 34 -10.95 -10.23 -14.39
C PRO A 34 -10.74 -11.69 -14.85
N ARG A 35 -9.49 -12.17 -14.77
CA ARG A 35 -9.15 -13.54 -15.19
C ARG A 35 -10.01 -14.57 -14.46
N GLY A 36 -10.68 -15.44 -15.22
CA GLY A 36 -11.51 -16.53 -14.70
C GLY A 36 -12.82 -16.10 -14.03
N ILE A 37 -13.24 -14.84 -14.18
CA ILE A 37 -14.50 -14.31 -13.63
C ILE A 37 -15.28 -13.66 -14.76
N SER A 38 -16.54 -14.05 -14.96
CA SER A 38 -17.37 -13.56 -16.07
C SER A 38 -18.54 -12.69 -15.63
N ASP A 39 -18.81 -12.62 -14.33
CA ASP A 39 -19.91 -11.89 -13.71
C ASP A 39 -19.42 -10.69 -12.87
N ALA A 40 -18.18 -10.22 -13.12
CA ALA A 40 -17.65 -9.08 -12.39
C ALA A 40 -18.35 -7.80 -12.81
N ILE A 41 -18.71 -7.04 -11.79
CA ILE A 41 -19.33 -5.74 -11.93
C ILE A 41 -18.22 -4.70 -12.03
N ILE A 42 -18.03 -4.11 -13.22
CA ILE A 42 -17.00 -3.11 -13.47
C ILE A 42 -17.64 -1.92 -14.21
N TRP A 43 -17.32 -0.70 -13.78
CA TRP A 43 -17.65 0.52 -14.51
C TRP A 43 -16.44 1.00 -15.30
N GLU A 44 -16.66 1.69 -16.41
CA GLU A 44 -15.63 2.41 -17.15
C GLU A 44 -16.03 3.88 -17.35
N GLY A 45 -15.06 4.78 -17.33
CA GLY A 45 -15.27 6.21 -17.50
C GLY A 45 -14.00 6.95 -17.87
N GLY A 46 -14.10 8.27 -17.98
CA GLY A 46 -13.01 9.14 -18.40
C GLY A 46 -12.76 9.11 -19.92
N ASN A 47 -11.57 9.55 -20.33
CA ASN A 47 -11.23 9.76 -21.73
C ASN A 47 -10.13 8.80 -22.21
N PHE A 48 -10.50 7.87 -23.08
CA PHE A 48 -9.60 6.85 -23.66
C PHE A 48 -8.76 7.36 -24.84
N THR A 49 -8.74 8.66 -25.12
CA THR A 49 -7.91 9.24 -26.17
C THR A 49 -6.42 9.29 -25.79
N GLY A 50 -5.56 9.37 -26.81
CA GLY A 50 -4.11 9.53 -26.61
C GLY A 50 -3.37 8.25 -26.22
N GLY A 51 -3.99 7.07 -26.34
CA GLY A 51 -3.33 5.79 -26.09
C GLY A 51 -2.98 5.55 -24.63
N VAL A 52 -3.69 6.19 -23.70
CA VAL A 52 -3.49 6.02 -22.26
C VAL A 52 -4.17 4.73 -21.79
N ASN A 53 -3.38 3.81 -21.25
CA ASN A 53 -3.83 2.62 -20.54
C ASN A 53 -4.60 3.02 -19.28
N PRO A 54 -5.80 2.46 -19.07
CA PRO A 54 -6.58 2.74 -17.87
C PRO A 54 -5.95 2.09 -16.63
N VAL A 55 -6.26 2.67 -15.47
CA VAL A 55 -5.99 2.07 -14.16
C VAL A 55 -7.29 1.49 -13.60
N ALA A 56 -7.21 0.34 -12.95
CA ALA A 56 -8.32 -0.25 -12.22
C ALA A 56 -8.39 0.33 -10.80
N HIS A 57 -9.41 1.15 -10.53
CA HIS A 57 -9.64 1.79 -9.24
C HIS A 57 -10.59 0.95 -8.40
N ALA A 58 -10.13 0.57 -7.22
CA ALA A 58 -11.01 0.10 -6.18
C ALA A 58 -11.89 1.26 -5.69
N LEU A 59 -13.19 1.16 -5.95
CA LEU A 59 -14.20 1.98 -5.34
C LEU A 59 -14.45 1.41 -3.93
N THR A 60 -13.56 1.79 -3.02
CA THR A 60 -13.57 1.43 -1.59
C THR A 60 -14.58 2.30 -0.88
N ASP A 61 -15.33 1.77 0.08
CA ASP A 61 -16.47 2.42 0.71
C ASP A 61 -16.23 3.83 1.28
N THR A 62 -17.37 4.45 1.60
CA THR A 62 -17.49 5.75 2.24
C THR A 62 -16.78 6.88 1.47
N PHE A 63 -15.99 7.68 2.15
CA PHE A 63 -15.37 8.85 1.54
C PHE A 63 -14.24 8.48 0.57
N ALA A 64 -13.63 7.29 0.70
CA ALA A 64 -12.58 6.84 -0.22
C ALA A 64 -13.12 6.70 -1.65
N LEU A 65 -14.32 6.17 -1.83
CA LEU A 65 -15.04 6.11 -3.11
C LEU A 65 -15.27 7.50 -3.67
N ASN A 66 -15.81 8.40 -2.83
CA ASN A 66 -16.20 9.72 -3.26
C ASN A 66 -14.99 10.54 -3.72
N GLY A 67 -13.92 10.55 -2.92
CA GLY A 67 -12.63 11.16 -3.26
C GLY A 67 -12.00 10.59 -4.53
N THR A 68 -12.12 9.28 -4.77
CA THR A 68 -11.63 8.64 -5.99
C THR A 68 -12.41 9.11 -7.22
N ILE A 69 -13.74 9.10 -7.15
CA ILE A 69 -14.60 9.54 -8.26
C ILE A 69 -14.39 11.03 -8.55
N MET A 70 -14.26 11.86 -7.50
CA MET A 70 -13.95 13.28 -7.62
C MET A 70 -12.63 13.51 -8.37
N ALA A 71 -11.55 12.84 -7.97
CA ALA A 71 -10.26 13.00 -8.64
C ALA A 71 -10.29 12.49 -10.09
N LEU A 72 -10.96 11.36 -10.36
CA LEU A 72 -11.13 10.83 -11.72
C LEU A 72 -11.93 11.77 -12.63
N ASP A 73 -12.98 12.41 -12.12
CA ASP A 73 -13.77 13.38 -12.89
C ASP A 73 -13.02 14.70 -13.12
N VAL A 74 -12.21 15.15 -12.14
CA VAL A 74 -11.32 16.31 -12.32
C VAL A 74 -10.28 16.03 -13.40
N LEU A 75 -9.61 14.88 -13.31
CA LEU A 75 -8.49 14.54 -14.18
C LEU A 75 -8.95 14.04 -15.56
N GLY A 76 -10.14 13.46 -15.69
CA GLY A 76 -10.65 12.91 -16.95
C GLY A 76 -9.89 11.70 -17.49
N LEU A 77 -9.08 11.04 -16.66
CA LEU A 77 -8.28 9.88 -17.03
C LEU A 77 -9.16 8.65 -17.30
N PRO A 78 -8.80 7.79 -18.26
CA PRO A 78 -9.56 6.58 -18.54
C PRO A 78 -9.41 5.58 -17.39
N PHE A 79 -10.51 5.06 -16.86
CA PHE A 79 -10.47 4.19 -15.68
C PHE A 79 -11.41 2.99 -15.76
N LEU A 80 -11.10 1.98 -14.94
CA LEU A 80 -12.00 0.87 -14.61
C LEU A 80 -12.37 0.94 -13.13
N GLY A 81 -13.63 1.20 -12.79
CA GLY A 81 -14.13 1.24 -11.42
C GLY A 81 -14.57 -0.14 -10.97
N VAL A 82 -13.89 -0.70 -9.97
CA VAL A 82 -14.18 -2.02 -9.39
C VAL A 82 -14.80 -1.81 -7.99
N PRO A 83 -16.03 -2.29 -7.73
CA PRO A 83 -16.66 -2.14 -6.42
C PRO A 83 -15.88 -2.98 -5.39
N MET A 84 -15.26 -2.30 -4.41
CA MET A 84 -14.66 -2.95 -3.25
C MET A 84 -15.46 -2.74 -1.96
N MET A 85 -16.57 -2.00 -2.02
CA MET A 85 -17.52 -1.77 -0.93
C MET A 85 -18.07 -3.06 -0.27
N ALA A 86 -17.99 -4.19 -0.96
CA ALA A 86 -18.29 -5.52 -0.40
C ALA A 86 -17.36 -5.91 0.78
N GLN A 87 -16.25 -5.20 1.01
CA GLN A 87 -15.44 -5.35 2.22
C GLN A 87 -16.21 -5.01 3.50
N PHE A 88 -17.27 -4.19 3.41
CA PHE A 88 -17.96 -3.63 4.58
C PHE A 88 -19.49 -3.70 4.47
N ARG A 89 -20.04 -3.71 3.24
CA ARG A 89 -21.47 -3.91 2.97
C ARG A 89 -21.83 -5.40 2.93
N HIS A 90 -22.00 -5.99 4.12
CA HIS A 90 -22.44 -7.38 4.30
C HIS A 90 -23.83 -7.68 3.72
N ASP A 91 -24.62 -6.64 3.38
CA ASP A 91 -25.89 -6.71 2.68
C ASP A 91 -25.73 -7.02 1.17
N SER A 92 -24.55 -6.79 0.61
CA SER A 92 -24.26 -7.09 -0.79
C SER A 92 -23.79 -8.56 -0.95
N LYS A 93 -24.53 -9.36 -1.72
CA LYS A 93 -24.16 -10.76 -2.06
C LYS A 93 -23.02 -10.85 -3.11
N LEU A 94 -22.19 -9.82 -3.21
CA LEU A 94 -21.13 -9.75 -4.21
C LEU A 94 -20.06 -10.80 -3.91
N LYS A 95 -19.62 -11.54 -4.93
CA LYS A 95 -18.51 -12.47 -4.76
C LYS A 95 -17.24 -11.68 -4.43
N SER A 96 -16.44 -12.30 -3.58
CA SER A 96 -15.20 -11.83 -2.97
C SER A 96 -14.28 -10.99 -3.89
N LEU A 97 -13.50 -10.09 -3.26
CA LEU A 97 -12.52 -9.16 -3.85
C LEU A 97 -11.35 -9.82 -4.60
N GLU A 98 -11.39 -11.13 -4.77
CA GLU A 98 -10.52 -11.89 -5.69
C GLU A 98 -10.51 -11.27 -7.10
N TRP A 99 -11.63 -10.69 -7.53
CA TRP A 99 -11.78 -10.01 -8.82
C TRP A 99 -10.73 -8.92 -9.04
N PHE A 100 -10.57 -8.05 -8.04
CA PHE A 100 -9.63 -6.94 -8.13
C PHE A 100 -8.18 -7.46 -8.27
N GLY A 101 -7.85 -8.52 -7.55
CA GLY A 101 -6.55 -9.20 -7.64
C GLY A 101 -6.24 -9.85 -8.99
N LYS A 102 -7.27 -10.11 -9.80
CA LYS A 102 -7.17 -10.80 -11.10
C LYS A 102 -7.33 -9.88 -12.31
N MET A 103 -7.30 -8.56 -12.11
CA MET A 103 -7.31 -7.60 -13.21
C MET A 103 -5.95 -7.56 -13.92
N ASP A 104 -5.90 -7.60 -15.25
CA ASP A 104 -4.65 -7.47 -16.02
C ASP A 104 -4.07 -6.04 -16.09
N TYR A 105 -4.58 -5.13 -15.26
CA TYR A 105 -4.24 -3.71 -15.25
C TYR A 105 -3.46 -3.33 -14.00
N THR A 106 -2.72 -2.23 -14.06
CA THR A 106 -2.29 -1.53 -12.84
C THR A 106 -3.51 -1.19 -12.02
N CYS A 107 -3.45 -1.49 -10.73
CA CYS A 107 -4.57 -1.38 -9.82
C CYS A 107 -4.29 -0.32 -8.75
N LEU A 108 -5.32 0.36 -8.26
CA LEU A 108 -5.24 1.32 -7.18
C LEU A 108 -6.27 0.96 -6.10
N LYS A 109 -5.80 0.80 -4.85
CA LYS A 109 -6.59 0.42 -3.68
C LYS A 109 -6.46 1.44 -2.55
N TRP A 110 -7.56 1.69 -1.87
CA TRP A 110 -7.55 2.37 -0.57
C TRP A 110 -7.64 1.34 0.54
N SER A 111 -6.81 1.52 1.57
CA SER A 111 -6.97 0.81 2.83
C SER A 111 -7.68 1.74 3.80
N THR A 112 -8.93 1.45 4.12
CA THR A 112 -9.59 2.04 5.28
C THR A 112 -9.10 1.29 6.51
N ALA A 113 -8.68 2.02 7.54
CA ALA A 113 -8.37 1.39 8.81
C ALA A 113 -9.70 0.89 9.39
N GLY A 114 -9.90 -0.42 9.39
CA GLY A 114 -10.97 -1.02 10.15
C GLY A 114 -10.70 -0.75 11.62
N ASP A 115 -11.36 0.27 12.17
CA ASP A 115 -11.36 0.48 13.61
C ASP A 115 -12.03 -0.72 14.29
N PHE A 116 -11.66 -0.97 15.54
CA PHE A 116 -12.41 -1.89 16.39
C PHE A 116 -13.84 -1.38 16.52
N MET A 117 -14.72 -1.85 15.64
CA MET A 117 -16.14 -1.65 15.79
C MET A 117 -16.60 -2.61 16.88
N VAL A 118 -16.63 -2.11 18.10
CA VAL A 118 -17.27 -2.82 19.18
C VAL A 118 -18.78 -2.62 19.00
N ASN A 119 -19.45 -3.66 18.51
CA ASN A 119 -20.90 -3.63 18.42
C ASN A 119 -21.51 -4.06 19.77
N GLU A 120 -22.84 -3.94 19.87
CA GLU A 120 -23.60 -4.35 21.07
C GLU A 120 -23.16 -3.60 22.36
N GLY A 121 -22.85 -2.31 22.24
CA GLY A 121 -22.52 -1.45 23.39
C GLY A 121 -21.23 -1.84 24.12
N GLY A 122 -20.23 -2.36 23.39
CA GLY A 122 -18.93 -2.73 24.00
C GLY A 122 -18.73 -4.23 24.20
N LYS A 123 -19.73 -5.07 23.92
CA LYS A 123 -19.74 -6.49 24.32
C LYS A 123 -19.20 -7.46 23.26
N LYS A 124 -19.16 -7.04 22.00
CA LYS A 124 -18.72 -7.91 20.91
C LYS A 124 -17.80 -7.16 19.97
N VAL A 125 -16.64 -7.75 19.77
CA VAL A 125 -15.66 -7.26 18.80
C VAL A 125 -16.11 -7.75 17.42
N VAL A 126 -16.39 -6.82 16.52
CA VAL A 126 -16.46 -7.11 15.10
C VAL A 126 -15.15 -6.67 14.49
N VAL A 127 -14.31 -7.63 14.12
CA VAL A 127 -13.11 -7.34 13.31
C VAL A 127 -13.55 -7.15 11.87
N ALA A 128 -14.01 -5.94 11.55
CA ALA A 128 -14.24 -5.51 10.17
C ALA A 128 -12.97 -4.80 9.68
N GLY A 129 -12.45 -5.14 8.49
CA GLY A 129 -11.56 -4.24 7.73
C GLY A 129 -10.07 -4.58 7.58
N LYS A 130 -9.43 -5.44 8.40
CA LYS A 130 -8.02 -5.86 8.14
C LYS A 130 -7.79 -7.37 8.03
N SER A 131 -8.40 -8.19 8.88
CA SER A 131 -8.17 -9.64 8.88
C SER A 131 -8.74 -10.36 7.65
N ALA A 132 -9.86 -9.88 7.09
CA ALA A 132 -10.41 -10.39 5.83
C ALA A 132 -9.52 -10.06 4.61
N ASN A 133 -8.57 -9.11 4.71
CA ASN A 133 -7.64 -8.79 3.61
C ASN A 133 -6.59 -9.88 3.37
N ALA A 134 -6.23 -10.69 4.38
CA ALA A 134 -5.20 -11.71 4.20
C ALA A 134 -5.64 -12.84 3.25
N PRO A 135 -6.83 -13.46 3.42
CA PRO A 135 -7.37 -14.38 2.41
C PRO A 135 -7.50 -13.75 1.01
N LEU A 136 -7.83 -12.46 0.93
CA LEU A 136 -7.98 -11.75 -0.34
C LEU A 136 -6.64 -11.50 -1.04
N ARG A 137 -5.63 -11.03 -0.31
CA ARG A 137 -4.24 -10.92 -0.79
C ARG A 137 -3.73 -12.29 -1.25
N THR A 138 -4.14 -13.34 -0.53
CA THR A 138 -3.85 -14.72 -0.91
C THR A 138 -4.47 -15.06 -2.26
N ALA A 139 -5.78 -14.87 -2.43
CA ALA A 139 -6.49 -15.12 -3.69
C ALA A 139 -6.00 -14.25 -4.86
N ALA A 140 -5.61 -13.01 -4.58
CA ALA A 140 -5.04 -12.06 -5.52
C ALA A 140 -3.59 -12.37 -5.93
N GLY A 141 -2.98 -13.41 -5.34
CA GLY A 141 -1.59 -13.76 -5.61
C GLY A 141 -0.58 -12.73 -5.11
N VAL A 142 -0.95 -11.82 -4.21
CA VAL A 142 0.00 -10.85 -3.63
C VAL A 142 1.06 -11.61 -2.84
N TYR A 143 2.34 -11.29 -3.08
CA TYR A 143 3.48 -11.88 -2.38
C TYR A 143 4.21 -10.90 -1.46
N CYS A 144 4.11 -9.58 -1.70
CA CYS A 144 4.64 -8.59 -0.77
C CYS A 144 3.98 -7.21 -0.93
N ASN A 145 4.13 -6.36 0.10
CA ASN A 145 3.90 -4.92 0.05
C ASN A 145 5.24 -4.19 0.21
N VAL A 146 5.54 -3.27 -0.70
CA VAL A 146 6.71 -2.39 -0.62
C VAL A 146 6.23 -1.01 -0.21
N ARG A 147 6.69 -0.53 0.95
CA ARG A 147 6.26 0.75 1.51
C ARG A 147 7.45 1.63 1.91
N PRO A 148 7.60 2.81 1.32
CA PRO A 148 8.63 3.78 1.71
C PRO A 148 8.20 4.63 2.91
N TYR A 149 9.19 5.10 3.66
CA TYR A 149 9.15 5.99 4.83
C TYR A 149 10.42 6.82 4.85
N GLY A 150 10.46 7.88 4.03
CA GLY A 150 11.67 8.67 3.83
C GLY A 150 12.81 7.80 3.29
N SER A 151 13.93 7.72 4.01
CA SER A 151 15.08 6.89 3.64
C SER A 151 14.88 5.40 3.90
N ILE A 152 13.81 5.00 4.59
CA ILE A 152 13.53 3.59 4.93
C ILE A 152 12.47 3.03 3.98
N THR A 153 12.71 1.87 3.37
CA THR A 153 11.70 1.13 2.59
C THR A 153 11.47 -0.24 3.20
N ASN A 154 10.23 -0.57 3.54
CA ASN A 154 9.87 -1.91 4.02
C ASN A 154 9.35 -2.78 2.87
N VAL A 155 9.96 -3.95 2.66
CA VAL A 155 9.46 -5.05 1.84
C VAL A 155 8.86 -6.09 2.79
N ARG A 156 7.56 -6.01 2.97
CA ARG A 156 6.76 -6.88 3.82
C ARG A 156 6.25 -8.05 3.00
N PHE A 157 6.70 -9.28 3.25
CA PHE A 157 6.14 -10.44 2.57
C PHE A 157 4.72 -10.73 3.07
N MET A 158 3.82 -11.14 2.17
CA MET A 158 2.41 -11.37 2.49
C MET A 158 1.84 -12.54 1.68
N PRO A 159 0.91 -13.34 2.26
CA PRO A 159 0.63 -13.43 3.70
C PRO A 159 1.80 -14.07 4.45
N GLY A 160 1.98 -13.69 5.71
CA GLY A 160 3.16 -14.06 6.49
C GLY A 160 3.04 -13.78 7.97
N LEU A 161 2.32 -14.61 8.72
CA LEU A 161 2.03 -14.37 10.14
C LEU A 161 2.76 -15.38 11.04
N PRO A 162 4.10 -15.30 11.15
CA PRO A 162 4.93 -16.34 11.74
C PRO A 162 4.93 -16.24 13.27
N TYR A 163 4.05 -16.98 13.92
CA TYR A 163 4.07 -17.15 15.38
C TYR A 163 3.70 -18.57 15.83
N SER A 164 3.70 -19.55 14.92
CA SER A 164 3.41 -20.93 15.29
C SER A 164 4.64 -21.59 15.90
N GLN A 165 4.49 -22.07 17.13
CA GLN A 165 5.49 -22.92 17.80
C GLN A 165 5.02 -24.38 17.93
N ASP A 166 3.86 -24.72 17.39
CA ASP A 166 3.36 -26.09 17.45
C ASP A 166 4.11 -27.00 16.46
N ASN A 167 5.09 -27.73 17.00
CA ASN A 167 5.91 -28.68 16.24
C ASN A 167 5.08 -29.73 15.51
N LYS A 168 3.89 -30.11 16.02
CA LYS A 168 3.07 -31.18 15.43
C LYS A 168 2.36 -30.73 14.17
N LYS A 169 2.08 -29.42 14.05
CA LYS A 169 1.43 -28.83 12.87
C LYS A 169 2.43 -28.40 11.79
N PHE A 170 3.72 -28.31 12.13
CA PHE A 170 4.73 -27.79 11.23
C PHE A 170 5.13 -28.80 10.15
N VAL A 171 4.79 -28.51 8.90
CA VAL A 171 5.26 -29.28 7.73
C VAL A 171 5.34 -28.38 6.50
N VAL A 172 6.36 -28.57 5.66
CA VAL A 172 6.40 -27.97 4.33
C VAL A 172 5.82 -28.97 3.33
N GLU A 173 4.65 -28.65 2.77
CA GLU A 173 4.00 -29.49 1.78
C GLU A 173 4.75 -29.42 0.45
N LYS A 174 5.38 -30.52 0.04
CA LYS A 174 6.20 -30.58 -1.19
C LYS A 174 5.43 -30.25 -2.46
N ALA A 175 4.13 -30.52 -2.51
CA ALA A 175 3.30 -30.29 -3.69
C ALA A 175 3.00 -28.80 -3.94
N THR A 176 2.90 -28.00 -2.88
CA THR A 176 2.46 -26.60 -2.95
C THR A 176 3.51 -25.61 -2.45
N GLY A 177 4.49 -26.07 -1.67
CA GLY A 177 5.46 -25.24 -0.99
C GLY A 177 4.86 -24.49 0.20
N ASN A 178 3.62 -24.82 0.59
CA ASN A 178 2.98 -24.23 1.75
C ASN A 178 3.64 -24.74 3.02
N ILE A 179 3.99 -23.82 3.89
CA ILE A 179 4.45 -24.10 5.24
C ILE A 179 3.20 -24.18 6.11
N HIS A 180 2.73 -25.39 6.35
CA HIS A 180 1.62 -25.64 7.26
C HIS A 180 2.07 -25.36 8.68
N SER A 181 1.23 -24.56 9.33
CA SER A 181 1.34 -24.11 10.71
C SER A 181 -0.06 -23.68 11.15
N GLU A 182 -0.21 -22.82 12.15
CA GLU A 182 -1.53 -22.25 12.45
C GLU A 182 -2.09 -21.38 11.30
N MET A 183 -1.23 -20.80 10.46
CA MET A 183 -1.62 -19.76 9.50
C MET A 183 -1.39 -20.11 8.03
N ASN A 184 -0.78 -21.27 7.71
CA ASN A 184 -0.47 -21.74 6.35
C ASN A 184 0.24 -20.70 5.48
N THR A 185 1.58 -20.63 5.58
CA THR A 185 2.35 -19.59 4.90
C THR A 185 2.87 -20.04 3.53
N PRO A 186 2.64 -19.30 2.43
CA PRO A 186 3.02 -19.72 1.08
C PRO A 186 4.52 -19.50 0.81
N GLY A 187 5.31 -20.57 0.89
CA GLY A 187 6.78 -20.53 0.74
C GLY A 187 7.26 -19.99 -0.61
N VAL A 188 6.57 -20.32 -1.71
CA VAL A 188 6.90 -19.77 -3.04
C VAL A 188 6.83 -18.23 -3.03
N ARG A 189 5.83 -17.65 -2.37
CA ARG A 189 5.69 -16.18 -2.29
C ARG A 189 6.78 -15.54 -1.45
N MET A 190 7.24 -16.21 -0.40
CA MET A 190 8.40 -15.75 0.37
C MET A 190 9.63 -15.61 -0.53
N ALA A 191 9.89 -16.59 -1.40
CA ALA A 191 11.02 -16.53 -2.32
C ALA A 191 10.93 -15.34 -3.28
N TYR A 192 9.73 -15.04 -3.82
CA TYR A 192 9.50 -13.87 -4.67
C TYR A 192 9.70 -12.54 -3.91
N ALA A 193 9.22 -12.45 -2.66
CA ALA A 193 9.40 -11.28 -1.82
C ALA A 193 10.88 -11.04 -1.48
N ALA A 194 11.61 -12.09 -1.08
CA ALA A 194 13.04 -12.04 -0.80
C ALA A 194 13.86 -11.65 -2.04
N ARG A 195 13.53 -12.21 -3.21
CA ARG A 195 14.16 -11.84 -4.49
C ARG A 195 13.91 -10.38 -4.84
N LEU A 196 12.68 -9.87 -4.68
CA LEU A 196 12.37 -8.46 -4.92
C LEU A 196 13.15 -7.55 -3.96
N PHE A 197 13.21 -7.90 -2.68
CA PHE A 197 14.01 -7.18 -1.70
C PHE A 197 15.48 -7.08 -2.14
N LEU A 198 16.11 -8.20 -2.50
CA LEU A 198 17.50 -8.21 -2.98
C LEU A 198 17.68 -7.36 -4.24
N LYS A 199 16.74 -7.46 -5.18
CA LYS A 199 16.73 -6.62 -6.39
C LYS A 199 16.76 -5.14 -6.03
N LEU A 200 15.87 -4.70 -5.13
CA LEU A 200 15.79 -3.30 -4.72
C LEU A 200 17.06 -2.84 -3.99
N VAL A 201 17.66 -3.67 -3.14
CA VAL A 201 18.93 -3.37 -2.48
C VAL A 201 20.03 -3.16 -3.53
N HIS A 202 20.11 -4.04 -4.52
CA HIS A 202 21.11 -3.96 -5.58
C HIS A 202 20.93 -2.72 -6.46
N GLU A 203 19.71 -2.49 -6.97
CA GLU A 203 19.43 -1.41 -7.91
C GLU A 203 19.59 -0.03 -7.27
N ARG A 204 19.31 0.10 -5.96
CA ARG A 204 19.42 1.38 -5.25
C ARG A 204 20.75 1.56 -4.50
N GLY A 205 21.55 0.51 -4.33
CA GLY A 205 22.79 0.57 -3.56
C GLY A 205 22.59 0.84 -2.06
N CYS A 206 21.40 0.54 -1.53
CA CYS A 206 21.05 0.80 -0.13
C CYS A 206 21.58 -0.30 0.82
N ILE A 207 21.48 -0.04 2.13
CA ILE A 207 21.65 -1.08 3.15
C ILE A 207 20.46 -2.05 3.07
N GLY A 208 20.72 -3.36 3.00
CA GLY A 208 19.69 -4.39 3.14
C GLY A 208 19.63 -4.93 4.56
N ARG A 209 18.48 -4.81 5.22
CA ARG A 209 18.21 -5.42 6.53
C ARG A 209 17.21 -6.55 6.42
N VAL A 210 17.47 -7.66 7.11
CA VAL A 210 16.50 -8.73 7.31
C VAL A 210 15.97 -8.65 8.74
N ALA A 211 14.65 -8.67 8.87
CA ALA A 211 13.91 -8.52 10.11
C ALA A 211 12.94 -9.70 10.33
N THR A 212 13.50 -10.91 10.39
CA THR A 212 12.80 -12.15 10.72
C THR A 212 13.20 -12.65 12.10
N LYS A 213 12.42 -13.53 12.73
CA LYS A 213 12.74 -14.17 14.02
C LYS A 213 12.84 -15.69 13.90
N PRO A 214 13.89 -16.21 13.24
CA PRO A 214 14.04 -17.66 12.97
C PRO A 214 14.10 -18.52 14.24
N THR A 215 14.50 -17.96 15.39
CA THR A 215 14.54 -18.69 16.67
C THR A 215 13.19 -18.77 17.39
N GLN A 216 12.21 -17.93 17.01
CA GLN A 216 10.90 -17.86 17.68
C GLN A 216 9.76 -18.39 16.81
N ALA A 217 9.93 -18.39 15.49
CA ALA A 217 8.96 -18.91 14.54
C ALA A 217 9.63 -19.79 13.49
N LYS A 218 9.08 -20.98 13.26
CA LYS A 218 9.68 -21.97 12.36
C LYS A 218 9.59 -21.57 10.89
N GLU A 219 8.50 -20.90 10.53
CA GLU A 219 8.32 -20.35 9.19
C GLU A 219 9.42 -19.32 8.88
N ASP A 220 9.83 -18.54 9.88
CA ASP A 220 10.93 -17.58 9.74
C ASP A 220 12.29 -18.28 9.62
N ALA A 221 12.46 -19.45 10.21
CA ALA A 221 13.67 -20.25 10.04
C ALA A 221 13.79 -20.79 8.60
N VAL A 222 12.69 -21.28 8.02
CA VAL A 222 12.63 -21.64 6.59
C VAL A 222 12.82 -20.41 5.69
N ASN A 223 12.22 -19.27 6.04
CA ASN A 223 12.40 -18.01 5.32
C ASN A 223 13.87 -17.55 5.32
N ALA A 224 14.54 -17.61 6.47
CA ALA A 224 15.96 -17.34 6.58
C ALA A 224 16.77 -18.31 5.71
N GLY A 225 16.43 -19.61 5.70
CA GLY A 225 17.07 -20.59 4.81
C GLY A 225 16.87 -20.31 3.32
N LEU A 226 15.67 -19.94 2.91
CA LEU A 226 15.37 -19.51 1.53
C LEU A 226 16.16 -18.26 1.14
N PHE A 227 16.27 -17.30 2.05
CA PHE A 227 17.04 -16.09 1.85
C PHE A 227 18.54 -16.39 1.63
N ARG A 228 19.12 -17.24 2.49
CA ARG A 228 20.51 -17.71 2.34
C ARG A 228 20.73 -18.46 1.02
N TRP A 229 19.79 -19.32 0.61
CA TRP A 229 19.83 -19.98 -0.71
C TRP A 229 19.82 -18.98 -1.87
N LEU A 230 19.01 -17.91 -1.79
CA LEU A 230 18.97 -16.86 -2.81
C LEU A 230 20.31 -16.14 -2.95
N LEU A 231 21.03 -15.91 -1.85
CA LEU A 231 22.33 -15.24 -1.86
C LEU A 231 23.45 -16.07 -2.50
N GLN A 232 23.34 -17.40 -2.55
CA GLN A 232 24.38 -18.25 -3.13
C GLN A 232 24.66 -17.91 -4.60
N GLY A 233 25.93 -17.74 -4.97
CA GLY A 233 26.32 -17.40 -6.35
C GLY A 233 26.05 -15.95 -6.75
N THR A 234 25.68 -15.07 -5.81
CA THR A 234 25.55 -13.62 -6.02
C THR A 234 26.79 -12.87 -5.51
N LYS A 235 26.84 -11.55 -5.70
CA LYS A 235 27.90 -10.65 -5.19
C LYS A 235 27.50 -9.93 -3.89
N PHE A 236 26.39 -10.31 -3.26
CA PHE A 236 25.97 -9.75 -1.97
C PHE A 236 26.94 -10.12 -0.86
N LYS A 237 27.12 -9.22 0.11
CA LYS A 237 27.98 -9.40 1.27
C LYS A 237 27.14 -9.45 2.54
N LEU A 238 27.20 -10.55 3.26
CA LEU A 238 26.63 -10.67 4.59
C LEU A 238 27.56 -9.99 5.59
N LYS A 239 27.21 -8.77 5.97
CA LYS A 239 27.95 -7.96 6.95
C LYS A 239 27.62 -8.32 8.38
N ARG A 240 26.41 -8.84 8.57
CA ARG A 240 25.95 -9.45 9.82
C ARG A 240 25.12 -10.67 9.45
N GLN A 241 25.37 -11.78 10.13
CA GLN A 241 24.64 -13.03 9.92
C GLN A 241 24.18 -13.65 11.24
N TYR A 242 23.17 -14.51 11.16
CA TYR A 242 22.83 -15.39 12.29
C TYR A 242 23.98 -16.37 12.57
N ALA A 243 24.08 -16.87 13.80
CA ALA A 243 25.16 -17.78 14.20
C ALA A 243 25.06 -19.16 13.51
N VAL A 244 23.85 -19.58 13.18
CA VAL A 244 23.56 -20.83 12.46
C VAL A 244 23.18 -20.48 11.02
N ASP A 245 23.71 -21.24 10.05
CA ASP A 245 23.27 -21.11 8.66
C ASP A 245 21.92 -21.82 8.48
N ALA A 246 20.85 -21.02 8.45
CA ALA A 246 19.49 -21.51 8.31
C ALA A 246 19.26 -22.30 7.01
N TYR A 247 20.07 -22.10 5.96
CA TYR A 247 19.95 -22.91 4.75
C TYR A 247 20.40 -24.35 4.99
N GLU A 248 21.53 -24.56 5.67
CA GLU A 248 22.02 -25.91 5.95
C GLU A 248 21.12 -26.62 6.98
N GLU A 249 20.61 -25.89 7.98
CA GLU A 249 19.68 -26.45 8.98
C GLU A 249 18.32 -26.86 8.38
N HIS A 250 17.79 -26.08 7.43
CA HIS A 250 16.48 -26.30 6.82
C HIS A 250 16.53 -26.71 5.36
N LYS A 251 17.63 -27.33 4.92
CA LYS A 251 17.90 -27.66 3.52
C LYS A 251 16.75 -28.39 2.85
N ASP A 252 16.21 -29.44 3.46
CA ASP A 252 15.11 -30.21 2.88
C ASP A 252 13.82 -29.38 2.72
N ASN A 253 13.51 -28.53 3.71
CA ASN A 253 12.35 -27.64 3.68
C ASN A 253 12.52 -26.55 2.60
N VAL A 254 13.72 -25.99 2.48
CA VAL A 254 14.06 -25.01 1.46
C VAL A 254 13.95 -25.63 0.07
N HIS A 255 14.54 -26.82 -0.13
CA HIS A 255 14.51 -27.53 -1.42
C HIS A 255 13.09 -27.94 -1.84
N ALA A 256 12.21 -28.25 -0.89
CA ALA A 256 10.79 -28.48 -1.18
C ALA A 256 10.11 -27.27 -1.83
N ILE A 257 10.46 -26.05 -1.40
CA ILE A 257 9.94 -24.81 -1.98
C ILE A 257 10.66 -24.48 -3.29
N VAL A 258 11.98 -24.61 -3.33
CA VAL A 258 12.80 -24.33 -4.53
C VAL A 258 12.40 -25.19 -5.71
N ALA A 259 12.03 -26.45 -5.49
CA ALA A 259 11.56 -27.36 -6.54
C ALA A 259 10.32 -26.86 -7.29
N LEU A 260 9.56 -25.93 -6.70
CA LEU A 260 8.35 -25.34 -7.29
C LEU A 260 8.61 -23.99 -7.96
N LEU A 261 9.81 -23.43 -7.82
CA LEU A 261 10.19 -22.17 -8.46
C LEU A 261 10.54 -22.41 -9.94
N PRO A 262 10.38 -21.39 -10.81
CA PRO A 262 10.89 -21.46 -12.18
C PRO A 262 12.38 -21.80 -12.21
N LYS A 263 12.82 -22.58 -13.20
CA LYS A 263 14.25 -23.00 -13.32
C LYS A 263 15.20 -21.81 -13.45
N ASP A 264 14.73 -20.72 -14.04
CA ASP A 264 15.43 -19.46 -14.25
C ASP A 264 15.18 -18.43 -13.14
N PHE A 265 14.61 -18.83 -11.99
CA PHE A 265 14.24 -17.90 -10.93
C PHE A 265 15.41 -17.00 -10.46
N LYS A 266 16.65 -17.52 -10.46
CA LYS A 266 17.85 -16.75 -10.08
C LYS A 266 18.57 -16.07 -11.26
N ALA A 267 18.01 -16.10 -12.47
CA ALA A 267 18.64 -15.48 -13.64
C ALA A 267 18.95 -13.99 -13.39
N GLY A 268 20.19 -13.59 -13.71
CA GLY A 268 20.72 -12.24 -13.54
C GLY A 268 21.26 -11.95 -12.13
N MET A 269 20.90 -12.75 -11.12
CA MET A 269 21.31 -12.50 -9.73
C MET A 269 22.81 -12.70 -9.50
N GLU A 270 23.51 -13.41 -10.40
CA GLU A 270 24.97 -13.58 -10.35
C GLU A 270 25.73 -12.25 -10.42
N ASN A 271 25.08 -11.20 -10.92
CA ASN A 271 25.62 -9.85 -10.99
C ASN A 271 25.12 -8.92 -9.88
N TRP A 272 24.13 -9.34 -9.09
CA TRP A 272 23.58 -8.52 -8.03
C TRP A 272 24.48 -8.52 -6.80
N GLY A 273 24.61 -7.36 -6.17
CA GLY A 273 25.40 -7.18 -4.96
C GLY A 273 24.94 -5.99 -4.14
N GLY A 274 25.45 -5.92 -2.92
CA GLY A 274 25.02 -4.98 -1.89
C GLY A 274 25.38 -5.54 -0.51
N ASP A 275 25.17 -4.75 0.54
CA ASP A 275 25.45 -5.15 1.90
C ASP A 275 24.16 -5.59 2.61
N ILE A 276 24.18 -6.81 3.16
CA ILE A 276 23.06 -7.44 3.85
C ILE A 276 23.38 -7.65 5.32
N TYR A 277 22.41 -7.33 6.17
CA TYR A 277 22.50 -7.45 7.62
C TYR A 277 21.31 -8.25 8.16
N GLU A 278 21.56 -9.47 8.60
CA GLU A 278 20.56 -10.31 9.26
C GLU A 278 20.43 -9.92 10.74
N HIS A 279 19.26 -9.45 11.14
CA HIS A 279 18.93 -9.13 12.52
C HIS A 279 17.61 -9.77 12.91
N ILE A 280 17.42 -10.02 14.21
CA ILE A 280 16.09 -10.41 14.70
C ILE A 280 15.16 -9.20 14.65
N SER A 281 13.86 -9.44 14.43
CA SER A 281 12.89 -8.38 14.16
C SER A 281 12.84 -7.29 15.25
N ASP A 282 12.87 -7.66 16.53
CA ASP A 282 12.89 -6.71 17.67
C ASP A 282 14.11 -5.76 17.65
N THR A 283 15.29 -6.26 17.29
CA THR A 283 16.49 -5.42 17.11
C THR A 283 16.32 -4.41 15.98
N ASN A 284 15.59 -4.76 14.91
CA ASN A 284 15.34 -3.83 13.81
C ASN A 284 14.49 -2.62 14.23
N PHE A 285 13.62 -2.72 15.23
CA PHE A 285 12.84 -1.55 15.70
C PHE A 285 13.76 -0.40 16.12
N GLY A 286 14.85 -0.69 16.81
CA GLY A 286 15.85 0.31 17.19
C GLY A 286 16.74 0.74 16.02
N LEU A 287 17.22 -0.21 15.21
CA LEU A 287 18.14 0.08 14.10
C LEU A 287 17.49 0.98 13.04
N LEU A 288 16.21 0.78 12.72
CA LEU A 288 15.52 1.61 11.74
C LEU A 288 15.33 3.06 12.23
N LEU A 289 15.15 3.27 13.54
CA LEU A 289 15.13 4.63 14.11
C LEU A 289 16.50 5.30 13.97
N HIS A 290 17.60 4.56 14.21
CA HIS A 290 18.95 5.06 13.98
C HIS A 290 19.19 5.42 12.51
N ASP A 291 18.84 4.52 11.59
CA ASP A 291 19.00 4.79 10.16
C ASP A 291 18.15 5.97 9.69
N MET A 292 16.95 6.13 10.24
CA MET A 292 16.09 7.29 9.99
C MET A 292 16.78 8.58 10.45
N ILE A 293 17.27 8.64 11.70
CA ILE A 293 17.95 9.81 12.26
C ILE A 293 19.20 10.17 11.44
N GLU A 294 19.95 9.16 11.00
CA GLU A 294 21.16 9.34 10.18
C GLU A 294 20.87 9.49 8.67
N GLN A 295 19.59 9.49 8.28
CA GLN A 295 19.13 9.55 6.88
C GLN A 295 19.80 8.49 5.97
N ARG A 296 20.11 7.32 6.53
CA ARG A 296 20.66 6.20 5.77
C ARG A 296 19.58 5.57 4.92
N GLU A 297 19.86 5.40 3.63
CA GLU A 297 18.97 4.64 2.76
C GLU A 297 19.03 3.15 3.12
N CYS A 298 17.91 2.63 3.59
CA CYS A 298 17.78 1.27 4.06
C CYS A 298 16.52 0.63 3.48
N ILE A 299 16.65 -0.61 3.03
CA ILE A 299 15.53 -1.48 2.71
C ILE A 299 15.49 -2.58 3.77
N VAL A 300 14.32 -2.82 4.34
CA VAL A 300 14.11 -3.89 5.32
C VAL A 300 13.17 -4.95 4.75
N TYR A 301 13.57 -6.22 4.81
CA TYR A 301 12.73 -7.37 4.52
C TYR A 301 12.13 -7.90 5.81
N SER A 302 10.81 -8.00 5.88
CA SER A 302 10.09 -8.39 7.10
C SER A 302 8.88 -9.27 6.81
N THR A 303 8.41 -9.93 7.87
CA THR A 303 7.19 -10.75 7.89
C THR A 303 5.95 -9.87 7.80
N ASP A 304 4.78 -10.43 7.50
CA ASP A 304 3.54 -9.66 7.39
C ASP A 304 3.26 -8.93 8.71
N LEU A 305 3.29 -9.62 9.86
CA LEU A 305 2.99 -9.00 11.14
C LEU A 305 4.09 -8.03 11.60
N ASP A 306 5.35 -8.45 11.52
CA ASP A 306 6.45 -7.59 11.97
C ASP A 306 6.61 -6.40 11.04
N GLY A 307 6.42 -6.60 9.75
CA GLY A 307 6.38 -5.54 8.77
C GLY A 307 5.29 -4.52 9.06
N ASP A 308 4.08 -4.95 9.43
CA ASP A 308 3.00 -4.04 9.87
C ASP A 308 3.46 -3.16 11.03
N ARG A 309 4.01 -3.78 12.08
CA ARG A 309 4.47 -3.09 13.29
C ARG A 309 5.63 -2.12 13.00
N LEU A 310 6.59 -2.54 12.18
CA LEU A 310 7.70 -1.69 11.76
C LEU A 310 7.19 -0.52 10.91
N THR A 311 6.25 -0.75 9.99
CA THR A 311 5.67 0.31 9.17
C THR A 311 4.90 1.33 9.99
N ASP A 312 4.13 0.90 11.00
CA ASP A 312 3.42 1.80 11.90
C ASP A 312 4.40 2.60 12.77
N LEU A 313 5.47 1.97 13.30
CA LEU A 313 6.53 2.67 14.00
C LEU A 313 7.17 3.75 13.11
N MET A 314 7.55 3.40 11.88
CA MET A 314 8.17 4.35 10.94
C MET A 314 7.21 5.46 10.53
N ALA A 315 5.90 5.21 10.53
CA ALA A 315 4.92 6.21 10.18
C ALA A 315 4.82 7.34 11.22
N ASP A 316 4.91 6.99 12.50
CA ASP A 316 4.74 7.92 13.63
C ASP A 316 6.07 8.45 14.18
N ALA A 317 7.19 7.78 13.92
CA ALA A 317 8.52 8.18 14.41
C ALA A 317 8.90 9.64 14.10
N PRO A 318 8.65 10.21 12.89
CA PRO A 318 8.96 11.61 12.61
C PRO A 318 8.27 12.60 13.54
N ASP A 319 7.03 12.35 13.95
CA ASP A 319 6.29 13.21 14.88
C ASP A 319 6.90 13.14 16.28
N VAL A 320 7.26 11.95 16.74
CA VAL A 320 7.92 11.73 18.03
C VAL A 320 9.27 12.46 18.06
N LEU A 321 10.09 12.28 17.02
CA LEU A 321 11.42 12.89 16.92
C LEU A 321 11.35 14.42 16.86
N ARG A 322 10.41 14.99 16.08
CA ARG A 322 10.23 16.45 16.04
C ARG A 322 9.73 17.02 17.35
N LYS A 323 8.80 16.34 18.03
CA LYS A 323 8.31 16.78 19.34
C LYS A 323 9.44 16.79 20.37
N TRP A 324 10.24 15.73 20.41
CA TRP A 324 11.43 15.68 21.26
C TRP A 324 12.43 16.78 20.90
N GLY A 325 12.72 16.97 19.61
CA GLY A 325 13.60 18.04 19.13
C GLY A 325 13.12 19.43 19.54
N GLN A 326 11.81 19.70 19.48
CA GLN A 326 11.24 20.97 19.95
C GLN A 326 11.48 21.17 21.45
N MET A 327 11.28 20.14 22.28
CA MET A 327 11.55 20.22 23.73
C MET A 327 13.02 20.59 24.01
N VAL A 328 13.96 20.05 23.24
CA VAL A 328 15.39 20.38 23.35
C VAL A 328 15.67 21.82 22.91
N LEU A 329 15.11 22.26 21.77
CA LEU A 329 15.24 23.63 21.26
C LEU A 329 14.68 24.67 22.23
N ASP A 330 13.57 24.35 22.90
CA ASP A 330 12.91 25.19 23.91
C ASP A 330 13.77 25.28 25.18
N HIS A 331 14.29 24.14 25.67
CA HIS A 331 15.20 24.11 26.82
C HIS A 331 16.46 24.94 26.57
N ALA A 332 17.02 24.83 25.36
CA ALA A 332 18.18 25.61 24.92
C ALA A 332 17.85 27.06 24.53
N LYS A 333 16.57 27.48 24.60
CA LYS A 333 16.09 28.84 24.30
C LYS A 333 16.53 29.38 22.94
N THR A 334 16.55 28.51 21.93
CA THR A 334 17.03 28.88 20.58
C THR A 334 16.07 29.78 19.80
N GLY A 335 14.78 29.79 20.17
CA GLY A 335 13.72 30.47 19.42
C GLY A 335 13.36 29.82 18.08
N LYS A 336 14.00 28.70 17.72
CA LYS A 336 13.75 27.98 16.47
C LYS A 336 12.58 27.01 16.60
N LYS A 337 11.91 26.74 15.48
CA LYS A 337 10.90 25.69 15.37
C LYS A 337 11.53 24.43 14.80
N MET A 338 11.30 23.30 15.45
CA MET A 338 11.84 22.01 14.99
C MET A 338 11.33 21.63 13.60
N ALA A 339 10.12 22.06 13.22
CA ALA A 339 9.60 21.83 11.87
C ALA A 339 10.44 22.50 10.77
N ASP A 340 11.03 23.66 11.05
CA ASP A 340 11.88 24.38 10.11
C ASP A 340 13.28 23.75 10.09
N VAL A 341 13.86 23.49 11.26
CA VAL A 341 15.14 22.78 11.41
C VAL A 341 15.11 21.41 10.73
N TRP A 342 14.01 20.66 10.87
CA TRP A 342 13.82 19.35 10.23
C TRP A 342 13.96 19.43 8.71
N LYS A 343 13.35 20.45 8.08
CA LYS A 343 13.47 20.70 6.64
C LYS A 343 14.87 21.16 6.26
N GLU A 344 15.47 22.05 7.06
CA GLU A 344 16.84 22.53 6.86
C GLU A 344 17.86 21.38 6.91
N MET A 345 17.62 20.37 7.73
CA MET A 345 18.43 19.15 7.84
C MET A 345 18.23 18.16 6.68
N GLY A 346 17.31 18.44 5.75
CA GLY A 346 17.05 17.60 4.57
C GLY A 346 16.01 16.52 4.77
N PHE A 347 15.36 16.43 5.93
CA PHE A 347 14.31 15.43 6.13
C PHE A 347 13.07 15.75 5.29
N THR A 348 12.62 14.77 4.51
CA THR A 348 11.47 14.89 3.61
C THR A 348 10.16 14.40 4.21
N MET A 349 10.22 13.59 5.27
CA MET A 349 9.03 13.03 5.91
C MET A 349 8.31 14.09 6.75
N THR A 350 7.10 14.45 6.34
CA THR A 350 6.23 15.37 7.09
C THR A 350 5.32 14.58 8.02
N ASN A 351 4.55 13.61 7.52
CA ASN A 351 3.85 12.60 8.31
C ASN A 351 3.94 11.25 7.55
N GLY A 352 4.03 10.11 8.25
CA GLY A 352 4.15 8.82 7.57
C GLY A 352 2.84 8.22 7.04
N LYS A 353 1.75 8.98 7.09
CA LYS A 353 0.41 8.56 6.65
C LYS A 353 0.18 8.88 5.16
N ASP A 354 0.98 9.76 4.58
CA ASP A 354 0.93 10.15 3.17
C ASP A 354 1.83 9.30 2.24
N MET A 355 2.06 8.02 2.57
CA MET A 355 2.97 7.15 1.80
C MET A 355 2.22 6.17 0.89
N THR A 356 2.49 6.26 -0.41
CA THR A 356 2.07 5.26 -1.40
C THR A 356 2.86 3.96 -1.18
N SER A 357 2.15 2.85 -1.07
CA SER A 357 2.72 1.51 -1.00
C SER A 357 2.36 0.70 -2.25
N VAL A 358 3.17 -0.29 -2.59
CA VAL A 358 3.02 -1.08 -3.81
C VAL A 358 2.98 -2.56 -3.45
N MET A 359 1.82 -3.17 -3.63
CA MET A 359 1.65 -4.62 -3.48
C MET A 359 1.97 -5.32 -4.80
N TYR A 360 2.95 -6.23 -4.76
CA TYR A 360 3.34 -7.03 -5.90
C TYR A 360 2.66 -8.39 -5.86
N ARG A 361 2.28 -8.91 -7.03
CA ARG A 361 1.58 -10.17 -7.19
C ARG A 361 2.33 -11.13 -8.09
N MET A 362 2.05 -12.42 -7.91
CA MET A 362 2.66 -13.51 -8.67
C MET A 362 2.37 -13.39 -10.17
N GLU A 363 1.23 -12.82 -10.55
CA GLU A 363 0.82 -12.65 -11.94
C GLU A 363 0.06 -11.32 -12.13
N GLY A 364 0.57 -10.47 -13.04
CA GLY A 364 -0.03 -9.19 -13.42
C GLY A 364 0.66 -7.96 -12.79
N ALA A 365 0.26 -6.77 -13.23
CA ALA A 365 0.79 -5.47 -12.78
C ALA A 365 0.58 -5.21 -11.27
N PRO A 366 1.42 -4.43 -10.58
CA PRO A 366 1.26 -4.20 -9.15
C PRO A 366 -0.02 -3.44 -8.77
N ILE A 367 -0.38 -3.52 -7.49
CA ILE A 367 -1.47 -2.75 -6.88
C ILE A 367 -0.85 -1.62 -6.05
N TYR A 368 -1.17 -0.38 -6.41
CA TYR A 368 -0.84 0.81 -5.65
C TYR A 368 -1.85 0.97 -4.50
N GLU A 369 -1.36 1.19 -3.29
CA GLU A 369 -2.17 1.25 -2.08
C GLU A 369 -1.78 2.41 -1.18
N GLN A 370 -2.77 3.11 -0.64
CA GLN A 370 -2.57 4.06 0.44
C GLN A 370 -3.67 3.96 1.50
N THR A 371 -3.35 4.34 2.74
CA THR A 371 -4.30 4.27 3.86
C THR A 371 -5.08 5.57 4.01
N LEU A 372 -6.41 5.50 4.09
CA LEU A 372 -7.28 6.63 4.40
C LEU A 372 -7.95 6.41 5.77
N GLY A 373 -7.29 6.89 6.83
CA GLY A 373 -7.64 6.58 8.23
C GLY A 373 -8.84 7.32 8.83
N SER A 374 -9.65 8.02 8.04
CA SER A 374 -10.83 8.76 8.55
C SER A 374 -11.97 8.90 7.54
N ALA A 375 -12.07 7.96 6.59
CA ALA A 375 -13.06 8.01 5.51
C ALA A 375 -14.50 8.12 6.05
N ASP A 376 -14.87 7.33 7.05
CA ASP A 376 -16.24 7.33 7.60
C ASP A 376 -16.59 8.68 8.25
N ALA A 377 -15.68 9.21 9.08
CA ALA A 377 -15.86 10.50 9.71
C ALA A 377 -15.95 11.63 8.69
N MET A 378 -15.19 11.56 7.60
CA MET A 378 -15.24 12.55 6.51
C MET A 378 -16.57 12.50 5.76
N LEU A 379 -17.10 11.29 5.50
CA LEU A 379 -18.41 11.12 4.89
C LEU A 379 -19.50 11.74 5.77
N GLN A 380 -19.50 11.44 7.06
CA GLN A 380 -20.51 11.98 7.99
C GLN A 380 -20.48 13.51 8.03
N ARG A 381 -19.29 14.12 8.04
CA ARG A 381 -19.17 15.58 8.03
C ARG A 381 -19.67 16.22 6.73
N LEU A 382 -19.38 15.60 5.58
CA LEU A 382 -19.90 16.05 4.29
C LEU A 382 -21.44 16.00 4.28
N LEU A 383 -22.03 14.91 4.78
CA LEU A 383 -23.48 14.74 4.85
C LEU A 383 -24.14 15.72 5.84
N ALA A 384 -23.48 16.05 6.94
CA ALA A 384 -23.93 17.03 7.91
C ALA A 384 -23.83 18.48 7.40
N GLY A 385 -23.11 18.72 6.30
CA GLY A 385 -22.86 20.07 5.77
C GLY A 385 -21.84 20.89 6.55
N ASP A 386 -21.13 20.28 7.52
CA ASP A 386 -20.08 20.90 8.32
C ASP A 386 -18.82 20.03 8.41
N GLU A 387 -17.94 20.21 7.42
CA GLU A 387 -16.61 19.60 7.38
C GLU A 387 -15.69 20.01 8.53
N THR A 388 -15.94 21.18 9.12
CA THR A 388 -15.06 21.77 10.12
C THR A 388 -15.38 21.34 11.54
N VAL A 389 -16.53 20.69 11.76
CA VAL A 389 -17.01 20.28 13.09
C VAL A 389 -16.95 21.45 14.07
N GLY A 390 -17.71 22.51 13.77
CA GLY A 390 -17.73 23.75 14.55
C GLY A 390 -16.38 24.47 14.58
N GLY A 391 -15.54 24.32 13.54
CA GLY A 391 -14.21 24.92 13.47
C GLY A 391 -13.08 24.15 14.19
N THR A 392 -13.36 22.97 14.76
CA THR A 392 -12.35 22.15 15.46
C THR A 392 -11.48 21.30 14.53
N LYS A 393 -11.86 21.20 13.26
CA LYS A 393 -11.16 20.44 12.21
C LYS A 393 -11.00 21.29 10.95
N ASP A 394 -9.93 21.03 10.22
CA ASP A 394 -9.79 21.53 8.86
C ASP A 394 -10.70 20.74 7.89
N PRO A 395 -11.15 21.37 6.80
CA PRO A 395 -11.74 20.66 5.66
C PRO A 395 -10.84 19.56 5.12
N TYR A 396 -11.44 18.58 4.44
CA TYR A 396 -10.68 17.48 3.87
C TYR A 396 -9.71 17.96 2.79
N ASP A 397 -8.50 17.40 2.82
CA ASP A 397 -7.50 17.55 1.78
C ASP A 397 -7.47 16.28 0.90
N PRO A 398 -8.04 16.31 -0.31
CA PRO A 398 -8.06 15.16 -1.21
C PRO A 398 -6.73 14.90 -1.93
N ARG A 399 -5.63 15.59 -1.58
CA ARG A 399 -4.30 15.44 -2.20
C ARG A 399 -3.89 13.98 -2.37
N ILE A 400 -4.21 13.16 -1.37
CA ILE A 400 -3.90 11.73 -1.34
C ILE A 400 -4.39 11.00 -2.59
N HIS A 401 -5.59 11.33 -3.08
CA HIS A 401 -6.16 10.75 -4.30
C HIS A 401 -5.35 11.16 -5.52
N PHE A 402 -4.98 12.43 -5.65
CA PHE A 402 -4.23 12.94 -6.79
C PHE A 402 -2.81 12.38 -6.84
N VAL A 403 -2.14 12.25 -5.70
CA VAL A 403 -0.78 11.69 -5.61
C VAL A 403 -0.78 10.22 -6.01
N LEU A 404 -1.66 9.40 -5.40
CA LEU A 404 -1.71 7.97 -5.71
C LEU A 404 -2.13 7.71 -7.17
N ILE A 405 -3.05 8.51 -7.70
CA ILE A 405 -3.47 8.45 -9.11
C ILE A 405 -2.29 8.82 -10.03
N ASN A 406 -1.55 9.89 -9.75
CA ASN A 406 -0.39 10.30 -10.53
C ASN A 406 0.61 9.13 -10.67
N GLU A 407 1.01 8.52 -9.54
CA GLU A 407 1.95 7.40 -9.51
C GLU A 407 1.43 6.17 -10.28
N ALA A 408 0.17 5.78 -10.04
CA ALA A 408 -0.42 4.61 -10.69
C ALA A 408 -0.54 4.77 -12.22
N TYR A 409 -0.90 5.96 -12.71
CA TYR A 409 -1.03 6.20 -14.15
C TYR A 409 0.32 6.30 -14.86
N LYS A 410 1.34 6.89 -14.22
CA LYS A 410 2.72 6.84 -14.74
C LYS A 410 3.21 5.41 -14.88
N ALA A 411 2.93 4.57 -13.88
CA ALA A 411 3.32 3.16 -13.90
C ALA A 411 2.54 2.33 -14.94
N ALA A 412 1.25 2.62 -15.14
CA ALA A 412 0.43 1.97 -16.16
C ALA A 412 0.81 2.37 -17.60
N ASN A 413 1.52 3.50 -17.76
CA ASN A 413 1.85 4.10 -19.05
C ASN A 413 3.35 4.41 -19.17
N PRO A 414 4.23 3.40 -19.02
CA PRO A 414 5.67 3.62 -19.06
C PRO A 414 6.09 4.23 -20.40
N GLY A 415 6.91 5.28 -20.34
CA GLY A 415 7.39 5.99 -21.54
C GLY A 415 6.46 7.09 -22.07
N ASN A 416 5.23 7.22 -21.56
CA ASN A 416 4.34 8.32 -21.95
C ASN A 416 4.70 9.62 -21.20
N LYS A 417 5.73 10.31 -21.70
CA LYS A 417 6.25 11.55 -21.09
C LYS A 417 5.20 12.67 -21.04
N GLN A 418 4.35 12.79 -22.07
CA GLN A 418 3.32 13.83 -22.12
C GLN A 418 2.30 13.65 -20.98
N LEU A 419 1.85 12.41 -20.74
CA LEU A 419 0.96 12.11 -19.62
C LEU A 419 1.65 12.37 -18.28
N ALA A 420 2.90 11.93 -18.12
CA ALA A 420 3.66 12.12 -16.88
C ALA A 420 3.83 13.61 -16.54
N ASP A 421 4.28 14.41 -17.49
CA ASP A 421 4.47 15.86 -17.33
C ASP A 421 3.10 16.56 -17.05
N TRP A 422 2.02 16.11 -17.70
CA TRP A 422 0.67 16.64 -17.45
C TRP A 422 0.16 16.30 -16.04
N LEU A 423 0.36 15.07 -15.55
CA LEU A 423 -0.02 14.65 -14.20
C LEU A 423 0.71 15.47 -13.14
N ASP A 424 1.99 15.78 -13.34
CA ASP A 424 2.78 16.60 -12.42
C ASP A 424 2.32 18.06 -12.42
N ALA A 425 1.95 18.60 -13.58
CA ALA A 425 1.35 19.93 -13.67
C ALA A 425 -0.01 20.01 -12.95
N GLN A 426 -0.81 18.93 -12.94
CA GLN A 426 -2.08 18.89 -12.22
C GLN A 426 -1.86 18.87 -10.70
N LEU A 427 -0.85 18.15 -10.20
CA LEU A 427 -0.47 18.21 -8.79
C LEU A 427 -0.01 19.62 -8.39
N ALA A 428 0.79 20.29 -9.22
CA ALA A 428 1.20 21.67 -8.93
C ALA A 428 -0.01 22.64 -8.92
N THR A 429 -1.04 22.37 -9.73
CA THR A 429 -2.28 23.17 -9.74
C THR A 429 -3.12 22.91 -8.50
N PHE A 430 -3.23 21.63 -8.10
CA PHE A 430 -3.82 21.25 -6.83
C PHE A 430 -3.17 21.99 -5.66
N ASP A 431 -1.84 21.98 -5.59
CA ASP A 431 -1.08 22.59 -4.50
C ASP A 431 -1.36 24.08 -4.35
N LYS A 432 -1.51 24.81 -5.47
CA LYS A 432 -1.86 26.24 -5.44
C LYS A 432 -3.24 26.50 -4.86
N ILE A 433 -4.21 25.63 -5.13
CA ILE A 433 -5.58 25.74 -4.60
C ILE A 433 -5.60 25.44 -3.10
N TYR A 434 -4.79 24.49 -2.64
CA TYR A 434 -4.79 23.99 -1.26
C TYR A 434 -3.70 24.57 -0.36
N SER A 435 -2.78 25.43 -0.86
CA SER A 435 -1.68 26.01 -0.07
C SER A 435 -2.09 27.04 0.98
N GLY A 436 -3.32 27.57 0.89
CA GLY A 436 -3.86 28.58 1.80
C GLY A 436 -4.89 28.03 2.78
N LYS A 437 -5.97 28.79 3.00
CA LYS A 437 -7.15 28.28 3.72
C LYS A 437 -7.79 27.19 2.87
N ARG A 438 -7.74 25.94 3.35
CA ARG A 438 -8.30 24.79 2.62
C ARG A 438 -9.79 25.05 2.29
N PRO A 439 -10.21 24.88 1.02
CA PRO A 439 -11.62 24.98 0.68
C PRO A 439 -12.39 23.80 1.28
N ARG A 440 -13.71 23.96 1.45
CA ARG A 440 -14.61 22.83 1.72
C ARG A 440 -14.56 21.85 0.53
N TYR A 441 -14.86 20.58 0.75
CA TYR A 441 -14.70 19.52 -0.24
C TYR A 441 -15.40 19.82 -1.58
N LEU A 442 -16.68 20.23 -1.54
CA LEU A 442 -17.43 20.54 -2.76
C LEU A 442 -16.93 21.83 -3.45
N ASP A 443 -16.47 22.81 -2.68
CA ASP A 443 -15.89 24.05 -3.21
C ASP A 443 -14.52 23.77 -3.83
N GLY A 444 -13.71 22.92 -3.20
CA GLY A 444 -12.43 22.45 -3.72
C GLY A 444 -12.61 21.69 -5.03
N TYR A 445 -13.62 20.81 -5.11
CA TYR A 445 -14.00 20.15 -6.37
C TYR A 445 -14.36 21.15 -7.47
N ASN A 446 -15.15 22.18 -7.16
CA ASN A 446 -15.46 23.25 -8.12
C ASN A 446 -14.23 23.98 -8.61
N GLN A 447 -13.35 24.38 -7.69
CA GLN A 447 -12.12 25.11 -8.02
C GLN A 447 -11.18 24.24 -8.86
N LEU A 448 -11.06 22.95 -8.53
CA LEU A 448 -10.27 21.99 -9.30
C LEU A 448 -10.84 21.77 -10.70
N LYS A 449 -12.16 21.61 -10.86
CA LYS A 449 -12.80 21.49 -12.19
C LYS A 449 -12.65 22.74 -13.05
N ALA A 450 -12.58 23.92 -12.43
CA ALA A 450 -12.34 25.17 -13.13
C ALA A 450 -10.86 25.35 -13.53
N ALA A 451 -9.93 24.88 -12.69
CA ALA A 451 -8.50 25.08 -12.88
C ALA A 451 -7.83 23.98 -13.74
N ILE A 452 -8.35 22.75 -13.70
CA ILE A 452 -7.76 21.59 -14.37
C ILE A 452 -8.57 21.26 -15.62
N LYS A 453 -7.89 21.31 -16.77
CA LYS A 453 -8.44 20.83 -18.04
C LYS A 453 -8.31 19.30 -18.08
N PRO A 454 -9.42 18.52 -18.15
CA PRO A 454 -9.35 17.06 -18.12
C PRO A 454 -8.52 16.47 -19.26
N TRP A 455 -7.84 15.35 -19.01
CA TRP A 455 -7.01 14.68 -20.00
C TRP A 455 -7.79 14.40 -21.30
N GLY A 456 -7.11 14.66 -22.43
CA GLY A 456 -7.66 14.46 -23.77
C GLY A 456 -8.86 15.36 -24.12
N SER A 457 -9.23 16.33 -23.29
CA SER A 457 -10.19 17.36 -23.69
C SER A 457 -9.52 18.33 -24.66
N ARG A 458 -10.14 18.53 -25.83
CA ARG A 458 -9.67 19.51 -26.83
C ARG A 458 -9.97 20.93 -26.38
#